data_AF-A0A258YSR8-F1
#
_entry.id   AF-A0A258YSR8-F1
#
_cell.length_a   1.000
_cell.length_b   1.000
_cell.length_c   1.000
_cell.angle_alpha   90.00
_cell.angle_beta   90.00
_cell.angle_gamma   90.00
#
_symmetry.space_group_name_H-M   'P 1'
#
loop_
_entity.id
_entity.type
_entity.pdbx_description
1 polymer ?
#
loop_
_entity_poly.entity_id
_entity_poly.type
_entity_poly.pdbx_seq_one_letter_code
_entity_poly.pdbx_strand_id
1 'polypeptide(L)'
;MKKLVLIPFFFLCMKGNAQSIYTEILSKTVLIDGLEVPKQDFPIQMTWKEAKTVCDSLGNGWRLPNLEELNILYRNQQSIGGFAKCPDCYYWSNRIIKKDETIGWFKDFDKGYIIFQPRNNPKKRVRIVRNWILE
;
A
#
# COMPACT_ATOMS: atom_id res chain seq x y z
N MET A 1 -13.21 -34.49 -10.86
CA MET A 1 -13.58 -33.88 -9.57
C MET A 1 -13.10 -32.44 -9.55
N LYS A 2 -13.99 -31.47 -9.82
CA LYS A 2 -13.63 -30.04 -9.85
C LYS A 2 -13.52 -29.59 -8.40
N LYS A 3 -12.32 -29.22 -7.94
CA LYS A 3 -12.11 -28.68 -6.60
C LYS A 3 -12.86 -27.34 -6.51
N LEU A 4 -13.94 -27.32 -5.73
CA LEU A 4 -14.59 -26.09 -5.29
C LEU A 4 -13.57 -25.34 -4.43
N VAL A 5 -12.98 -24.27 -4.97
CA VAL A 5 -12.24 -23.31 -4.16
C VAL A 5 -13.30 -22.41 -3.54
N LEU A 6 -13.59 -22.63 -2.25
CA LEU A 6 -14.27 -21.67 -1.39
C LEU A 6 -13.36 -20.44 -1.28
N ILE A 7 -13.49 -19.52 -2.22
CA ILE A 7 -13.02 -18.14 -2.04
C ILE A 7 -13.78 -17.62 -0.82
N PRO A 8 -13.09 -17.24 0.27
CA PRO A 8 -13.76 -16.81 1.47
C PRO A 8 -14.68 -15.65 1.10
N PHE A 9 -15.93 -15.79 1.52
CA PHE A 9 -17.12 -15.02 1.17
C PHE A 9 -17.08 -13.55 1.66
N PHE A 10 -15.89 -12.96 1.77
CA PHE A 10 -15.62 -11.59 2.20
C PHE A 10 -15.22 -10.67 1.03
N PHE A 11 -15.62 -11.02 -0.19
CA PHE A 11 -15.58 -10.13 -1.36
C PHE A 11 -16.97 -9.58 -1.74
N LEU A 12 -18.02 -9.88 -0.97
CA LEU A 12 -19.41 -9.57 -1.34
C LEU A 12 -19.92 -8.19 -0.87
N CYS A 13 -19.08 -7.29 -0.37
CA CYS A 13 -19.52 -5.92 -0.01
C CYS A 13 -18.92 -4.80 -0.89
N MET A 14 -18.02 -5.11 -1.83
CA MET A 14 -17.40 -4.11 -2.73
C MET A 14 -17.84 -4.21 -4.19
N LYS A 15 -19.03 -4.78 -4.46
CA LYS A 15 -19.53 -4.96 -5.82
C LYS A 15 -20.01 -3.62 -6.40
N GLY A 16 -19.24 -3.06 -7.33
CA GLY A 16 -19.67 -1.99 -8.22
C GLY A 16 -18.52 -1.10 -8.70
N ASN A 17 -18.01 -0.25 -7.81
CA ASN A 17 -17.11 0.86 -8.21
C ASN A 17 -15.68 0.78 -7.68
N ALA A 18 -15.42 0.06 -6.60
CA ALA A 18 -14.09 0.04 -6.00
C ALA A 18 -13.16 -1.00 -6.66
N GLN A 19 -13.70 -2.12 -7.13
CA GLN A 19 -12.93 -3.11 -7.88
C GLN A 19 -12.39 -2.55 -9.20
N SER A 20 -13.19 -1.72 -9.90
CA SER A 20 -12.76 -1.06 -11.14
C SER A 20 -11.66 -0.04 -10.89
N ILE A 21 -11.75 0.75 -9.81
CA ILE A 21 -10.71 1.72 -9.42
C ILE A 21 -9.38 1.02 -9.10
N TYR A 22 -9.39 -0.07 -8.32
CA TYR A 22 -8.14 -0.80 -8.04
C TYR A 22 -7.52 -1.38 -9.31
N THR A 23 -8.34 -1.92 -10.21
CA THR A 23 -7.85 -2.43 -11.50
C THR A 23 -7.21 -1.31 -12.34
N GLU A 24 -7.81 -0.11 -12.35
CA GLU A 24 -7.22 1.05 -13.01
C GLU A 24 -5.88 1.46 -12.39
N ILE A 25 -5.80 1.55 -11.07
CA ILE A 25 -4.57 1.89 -10.35
C ILE A 25 -3.45 0.89 -10.69
N LEU A 26 -3.76 -0.41 -10.67
CA LEU A 26 -2.79 -1.47 -10.96
C LEU A 26 -2.39 -1.55 -12.44
N SER A 27 -3.18 -0.99 -13.36
CA SER A 27 -2.85 -0.93 -14.79
C SER A 27 -1.86 0.19 -15.14
N LYS A 28 -1.62 1.14 -14.22
CA LYS A 28 -0.77 2.32 -14.45
C LYS A 28 0.37 2.34 -13.45
N THR A 29 1.43 1.61 -13.76
CA THR A 29 2.61 1.47 -12.89
C THR A 29 3.86 2.13 -13.47
N VAL A 30 4.90 2.25 -12.63
CA VAL A 30 6.27 2.62 -13.00
C VAL A 30 7.24 1.64 -12.37
N LEU A 31 8.36 1.42 -13.05
CA LEU A 31 9.48 0.67 -12.51
C LEU A 31 10.51 1.63 -11.93
N ILE A 32 10.91 1.38 -10.69
CA ILE A 32 11.93 2.16 -10.02
C ILE A 32 12.70 1.32 -9.01
N ASP A 33 14.02 1.28 -9.14
CA ASP A 33 14.92 0.61 -8.20
C ASP A 33 14.51 -0.85 -7.89
N GLY A 34 14.14 -1.60 -8.94
CA GLY A 34 13.68 -2.99 -8.81
C GLY A 34 12.25 -3.15 -8.23
N LEU A 35 11.50 -2.06 -8.06
CA LEU A 35 10.11 -2.07 -7.63
C LEU A 35 9.18 -1.69 -8.78
N GLU A 36 8.03 -2.36 -8.83
CA GLU A 36 6.87 -1.86 -9.57
C GLU A 36 5.91 -1.15 -8.61
N VAL A 37 5.49 0.05 -9.01
CA VAL A 37 4.75 0.98 -8.15
C VAL A 37 3.59 1.59 -8.94
N PRO A 38 2.34 1.56 -8.45
CA PRO A 38 1.25 2.30 -9.07
C PRO A 38 1.51 3.80 -9.07
N LYS A 39 1.06 4.51 -10.11
CA LYS A 39 1.18 5.98 -10.22
C LYS A 39 0.21 6.73 -9.31
N GLN A 40 -0.77 6.06 -8.72
CA GLN A 40 -1.78 6.67 -7.85
C GLN A 40 -1.87 5.96 -6.51
N ASP A 41 -2.26 6.72 -5.49
CA ASP A 41 -2.63 6.18 -4.18
C ASP A 41 -3.96 5.42 -4.25
N PHE A 42 -4.18 4.55 -3.28
CA PHE A 42 -5.53 4.08 -3.02
C PHE A 42 -6.40 5.25 -2.54
N PRO A 43 -7.67 5.32 -2.98
CA PRO A 43 -8.52 6.50 -2.75
C PRO A 43 -8.95 6.67 -1.30
N ILE A 44 -8.82 5.63 -0.48
CA ILE A 44 -9.29 5.60 0.91
C ILE A 44 -8.09 5.43 1.84
N GLN A 45 -8.04 6.25 2.88
CA GLN A 45 -7.10 6.05 3.98
C GLN A 45 -7.54 4.88 4.86
N MET A 46 -6.57 4.09 5.30
CA MET A 46 -6.83 2.83 5.98
C MET A 46 -6.05 2.77 7.29
N THR A 47 -6.55 2.02 8.26
CA THR A 47 -5.73 1.52 9.37
C THR A 47 -4.67 0.59 8.79
N TRP A 48 -3.60 0.34 9.54
CA TRP A 48 -2.56 -0.57 9.07
C TRP A 48 -3.11 -1.98 8.78
N LYS A 49 -4.03 -2.47 9.61
CA LYS A 49 -4.67 -3.78 9.46
C LYS A 49 -5.53 -3.84 8.20
N GLU A 50 -6.38 -2.85 7.97
CA GLU A 50 -7.16 -2.74 6.73
C GLU A 50 -6.25 -2.70 5.50
N ALA A 51 -5.20 -1.86 5.53
CA ALA A 51 -4.24 -1.74 4.44
C ALA A 51 -3.56 -3.07 4.13
N LYS A 52 -3.09 -3.79 5.16
CA LYS A 52 -2.45 -5.09 5.00
C LYS A 52 -3.40 -6.12 4.39
N THR A 53 -4.63 -6.21 4.90
CA THR A 53 -5.66 -7.12 4.36
C THR A 53 -5.96 -6.82 2.90
N VAL A 54 -6.14 -5.54 2.54
CA VAL A 54 -6.41 -5.15 1.15
C VAL A 54 -5.21 -5.53 0.27
N CYS A 55 -3.99 -5.15 0.64
CA CYS A 55 -2.80 -5.47 -0.16
C CYS A 55 -2.62 -6.97 -0.38
N ASP A 56 -2.78 -7.78 0.67
CA ASP A 56 -2.65 -9.23 0.59
C ASP A 56 -3.71 -9.85 -0.32
N SER A 57 -4.91 -9.25 -0.39
CA SER A 57 -6.00 -9.72 -1.26
C SER A 57 -5.79 -9.43 -2.75
N LEU A 58 -4.90 -8.49 -3.11
CA LEU A 58 -4.59 -8.17 -4.51
C LEU A 58 -3.80 -9.30 -5.20
N GLY A 59 -3.06 -10.11 -4.42
CA GLY A 59 -2.19 -11.17 -4.94
C GLY A 59 -1.00 -10.63 -5.75
N ASN A 60 -0.37 -11.50 -6.53
CA ASN A 60 0.69 -11.15 -7.48
C ASN A 60 1.87 -10.35 -6.90
N GLY A 61 2.19 -10.59 -5.62
CA GLY A 61 3.30 -9.94 -4.92
C GLY A 61 3.05 -8.51 -4.44
N TRP A 62 1.85 -7.96 -4.67
CA TRP A 62 1.49 -6.63 -4.18
C TRP A 62 1.45 -6.59 -2.65
N ARG A 63 2.12 -5.60 -2.06
CA ARG A 63 2.25 -5.44 -0.61
C ARG A 63 2.46 -3.99 -0.22
N LEU A 64 2.30 -3.71 1.08
CA LEU A 64 2.81 -2.48 1.66
C LEU A 64 4.35 -2.43 1.53
N PRO A 65 4.93 -1.24 1.29
CA PRO A 65 6.38 -1.05 1.22
C PRO A 65 7.02 -1.15 2.60
N ASN A 66 8.28 -1.57 2.66
CA ASN A 66 9.11 -1.40 3.85
C ASN A 66 9.61 0.05 3.96
N LEU A 67 10.36 0.39 5.02
CA LEU A 67 10.84 1.76 5.22
C LEU A 67 11.87 2.22 4.17
N GLU A 68 12.70 1.32 3.67
CA GLU A 68 13.69 1.62 2.63
C GLU A 68 12.99 1.90 1.30
N GLU A 69 12.00 1.07 0.96
CA GLU A 69 11.15 1.27 -0.22
C GLU A 69 10.36 2.57 -0.12
N LEU A 70 9.81 2.93 1.05
CA LEU A 70 9.20 4.26 1.25
C LEU A 70 10.19 5.41 1.04
N ASN A 71 11.47 5.24 1.37
CA ASN A 71 12.49 6.24 1.08
C ASN A 71 12.75 6.35 -0.43
N ILE A 72 12.78 5.23 -1.16
CA ILE A 72 12.88 5.22 -2.63
C ILE A 72 11.68 5.96 -3.23
N LEU A 73 10.46 5.64 -2.80
CA LEU A 73 9.24 6.29 -3.27
C LEU A 73 9.25 7.80 -2.99
N TYR A 74 9.65 8.21 -1.79
CA TYR A 74 9.73 9.62 -1.41
C TYR A 74 10.74 10.40 -2.25
N ARG A 75 11.95 9.86 -2.46
CA ARG A 75 12.98 10.52 -3.29
C ARG A 75 12.53 10.68 -4.74
N ASN A 76 11.68 9.78 -5.21
CA ASN A 76 11.19 9.74 -6.59
C ASN A 76 9.72 10.17 -6.71
N GLN A 77 9.16 10.82 -5.69
CA GLN A 77 7.72 11.11 -5.65
C GLN A 77 7.24 11.98 -6.82
N GLN A 78 8.12 12.86 -7.32
CA GLN A 78 7.82 13.70 -8.48
C GLN A 78 7.75 12.90 -9.78
N SER A 79 8.66 11.95 -10.00
CA SER A 79 8.70 11.13 -11.22
C SER A 79 7.61 10.05 -11.23
N ILE A 80 7.31 9.47 -10.07
CA ILE A 80 6.22 8.49 -9.89
C ILE A 80 4.85 9.17 -10.02
N GLY A 81 4.68 10.31 -9.35
CA GLY A 81 3.44 11.09 -9.36
C GLY A 81 2.32 10.53 -8.47
N GLY A 82 1.20 11.27 -8.46
CA GLY A 82 -0.06 10.90 -7.79
C GLY A 82 -0.01 10.78 -6.27
N PHE A 83 1.10 11.14 -5.63
CA PHE A 83 1.16 11.29 -4.18
C PHE A 83 0.34 12.50 -3.75
N ALA A 84 -0.33 12.37 -2.61
CA ALA A 84 -1.13 13.43 -2.07
C ALA A 84 -0.24 14.61 -1.65
N LYS A 85 -0.68 15.82 -2.03
CA LYS A 85 -0.02 17.08 -1.66
C LYS A 85 -0.80 17.70 -0.50
N CYS A 86 -0.47 17.26 0.71
CA CYS A 86 -1.08 17.75 1.94
C CYS A 86 -0.03 17.82 3.04
N PRO A 87 -0.16 18.74 4.01
CA PRO A 87 0.62 18.66 5.24
C PRO A 87 0.40 17.29 5.87
N ASP A 88 1.46 16.68 6.39
CA ASP A 88 1.39 15.45 7.17
C ASP A 88 0.81 14.26 6.36
N CYS A 89 1.16 14.19 5.08
CA CYS A 89 0.74 13.15 4.16
C CYS A 89 1.50 11.83 4.46
N TYR A 90 0.95 11.02 5.36
CA TYR A 90 1.58 9.80 5.86
C TYR A 90 1.26 8.53 5.06
N TYR A 91 2.27 7.67 4.87
CA TYR A 91 2.18 6.41 4.14
C TYR A 91 2.65 5.21 4.96
N TRP A 92 1.80 4.18 5.05
CA TRP A 92 2.08 2.98 5.84
C TRP A 92 3.28 2.18 5.34
N SER A 93 4.08 1.70 6.27
CA SER A 93 5.07 0.65 6.04
C SER A 93 4.54 -0.72 6.44
N ASN A 94 5.04 -1.79 5.82
CA ASN A 94 4.83 -3.17 6.24
C ASN A 94 5.65 -3.57 7.50
N ARG A 95 6.55 -2.71 7.98
CA ARG A 95 7.41 -2.99 9.13
C ARG A 95 6.59 -3.08 10.42
N ILE A 96 6.79 -4.16 11.17
CA ILE A 96 6.18 -4.41 12.49
C ILE A 96 7.31 -4.58 13.53
N ILE A 97 7.08 -4.10 14.75
CA ILE A 97 7.90 -4.47 15.91
C ILE A 97 7.33 -5.77 16.47
N LYS A 98 8.03 -6.90 16.31
CA LYS A 98 7.53 -8.22 16.78
C LYS A 98 7.19 -8.28 18.28
N LYS A 99 7.85 -7.43 19.09
CA LYS A 99 7.64 -7.34 20.54
C LYS A 99 6.44 -6.48 20.94
N ASP A 100 6.01 -5.58 20.05
CA ASP A 100 4.87 -4.70 20.26
C ASP A 100 4.12 -4.52 18.93
N GLU A 101 3.18 -5.42 18.69
CA GLU A 101 2.36 -5.38 17.48
C GLU A 101 1.41 -4.19 17.45
N THR A 102 1.30 -3.39 18.52
CA THR A 102 0.38 -2.24 18.54
C THR A 102 0.92 -1.06 17.76
N ILE A 103 2.22 -1.01 17.47
CA ILE A 103 2.89 0.11 16.80
C ILE A 103 3.12 -0.19 15.31
N GLY A 104 2.77 0.78 14.46
CA GLY A 104 3.05 0.77 13.03
C GLY A 104 3.98 1.90 12.62
N TRP A 105 4.78 1.66 11.57
CA TRP A 105 5.71 2.64 11.01
C TRP A 105 5.15 3.25 9.72
N PHE A 106 5.47 4.51 9.48
CA PHE A 106 5.06 5.23 8.29
C PHE A 106 6.03 6.38 7.98
N LYS A 107 5.95 6.88 6.76
CA LYS A 107 6.76 8.02 6.32
C LYS A 107 5.86 9.19 5.97
N ASP A 108 6.27 10.38 6.38
CA ASP A 108 5.71 11.66 5.96
C ASP A 108 6.28 12.02 4.58
N PHE A 109 5.42 12.18 3.58
CA PHE A 109 5.83 12.53 2.21
C PHE A 109 5.89 14.04 1.96
N ASP A 110 5.42 14.86 2.91
CA ASP A 110 5.65 16.30 2.91
C ASP A 110 7.05 16.62 3.46
N LYS A 111 7.39 16.08 4.64
CA LYS A 111 8.63 16.43 5.36
C LYS A 111 9.74 15.40 5.28
N GLY A 112 9.44 14.18 4.83
CA GLY A 112 10.42 13.10 4.71
C GLY A 112 10.74 12.35 6.00
N TYR A 113 10.09 12.65 7.13
CA TYR A 113 10.34 11.98 8.41
C TYR A 113 9.77 10.57 8.45
N ILE A 114 10.46 9.68 9.18
CA ILE A 114 9.92 8.38 9.58
C ILE A 114 9.30 8.54 10.96
N ILE A 115 8.06 8.09 11.12
CA ILE A 115 7.28 8.23 12.35
C ILE A 115 6.70 6.84 12.71
N PHE A 116 6.47 6.62 14.00
CA PHE A 116 5.79 5.44 14.52
C PHE A 116 4.67 5.83 15.50
N GLN A 117 3.52 5.18 15.40
CA GLN A 117 2.33 5.41 16.23
C GLN A 117 1.50 4.12 16.34
N PRO A 118 0.48 4.07 17.22
CA PRO A 118 -0.47 2.97 17.23
C PRO A 118 -1.07 2.68 15.85
N ARG A 119 -1.13 1.40 15.47
CA ARG A 119 -1.53 0.94 14.13
C ARG A 119 -3.04 1.00 13.86
N ASN A 120 -3.82 1.09 14.93
CA ASN A 120 -5.29 1.08 14.90
C ASN A 120 -5.88 2.46 14.59
N ASN A 121 -5.15 3.55 14.85
CA ASN A 121 -5.58 4.93 14.62
C ASN A 121 -4.35 5.87 14.76
N PRO A 122 -4.15 6.89 13.89
CA PRO A 122 -4.97 7.33 12.76
C PRO A 122 -4.78 6.53 11.47
N LYS A 123 -5.82 6.53 10.62
CA LYS A 123 -5.79 6.02 9.25
C LYS A 123 -4.79 6.81 8.40
N LYS A 124 -4.14 6.14 7.45
CA LYS A 124 -3.10 6.72 6.58
C LYS A 124 -3.24 6.26 5.15
N ARG A 125 -2.48 6.88 4.25
CA ARG A 125 -2.50 6.56 2.82
C ARG A 125 -1.79 5.25 2.56
N VAL A 126 -2.18 4.62 1.46
CA VAL A 126 -1.65 3.34 1.01
C VAL A 126 -1.12 3.51 -0.40
N ARG A 127 0.20 3.38 -0.54
CA ARG A 127 0.88 3.17 -1.82
C ARG A 127 1.53 1.81 -1.73
N ILE A 128 1.14 0.91 -2.61
CA ILE A 128 1.66 -0.47 -2.64
C ILE A 128 2.89 -0.56 -3.55
N VAL A 129 3.66 -1.61 -3.35
CA VAL A 129 4.79 -1.99 -4.19
C VAL A 129 4.78 -3.49 -4.42
N ARG A 130 5.44 -3.94 -5.48
CA ARG A 130 5.90 -5.32 -5.62
C ARG A 130 7.31 -5.34 -6.20
N ASN A 131 8.02 -6.43 -6.01
CA ASN A 131 9.33 -6.60 -6.64
C ASN A 131 9.14 -6.80 -8.14
N TRP A 132 9.92 -6.09 -8.94
CA TRP A 132 10.06 -6.36 -10.36
C TRP A 132 11.10 -7.47 -10.54
N ILE A 133 10.67 -8.61 -11.05
CA ILE A 133 11.56 -9.72 -11.39
C ILE A 133 11.68 -9.68 -12.92
N LEU A 134 12.91 -9.59 -13.43
CA LEU A 134 13.17 -9.85 -14.84
C LEU A 134 12.97 -11.36 -15.04
N GLU A 135 11.92 -11.72 -15.75
CA GLU A 135 11.74 -13.09 -16.27
C GLU A 135 12.77 -13.41 -17.35
#